data_AF-A0A1C5TXM0-F1
#
_entry.id   AF-A0A1C5TXM0-F1
#
_cell.length_a   1.000
_cell.length_b   1.000
_cell.length_c   1.000
_cell.angle_alpha   90.00
_cell.angle_beta   90.00
_cell.angle_gamma   90.00
#
_symmetry.space_group_name_H-M   'P 1'
#
loop_
_entity.id
_entity.type
_entity.pdbx_description
1 polymer ?
#
loop_
_entity_poly.entity_id
_entity_poly.type
_entity_poly.pdbx_seq_one_letter_code
_entity_poly.pdbx_strand_id
1 'polypeptide(L)' 'MVSQKVKQIMKLKKITNVQVAEHLGTSPQALANKFSRETLSANELIAILDFLGCQIAVEAIPDVIVKFNSDDLKREP' A
#
# COMPACT_ATOMS: atom_id res chain seq x y z
N MET A 1 4.94 -4.36 -12.95
CA MET A 1 5.49 -3.42 -11.94
C MET A 1 4.59 -3.45 -10.71
N VAL A 2 5.14 -3.22 -9.51
CA VAL A 2 4.37 -3.30 -8.24
C VAL A 2 3.23 -2.28 -8.24
N SER A 3 3.50 -1.04 -8.67
CA SER A 3 2.50 0.02 -8.78
C SER A 3 1.28 -0.35 -9.63
N GLN A 4 1.46 -1.13 -10.70
CA GLN A 4 0.35 -1.57 -11.55
C GLN A 4 -0.55 -2.58 -10.82
N LYS A 5 0.03 -3.49 -10.03
CA LYS A 5 -0.75 -4.44 -9.22
C LYS A 5 -1.56 -3.71 -8.15
N VAL A 6 -0.97 -2.71 -7.49
CA VAL A 6 -1.68 -1.87 -6.52
C VAL A 6 -2.85 -1.15 -7.19
N LYS A 7 -2.64 -0.53 -8.36
CA LYS A 7 -3.71 0.14 -9.13
C LYS A 7 -4.83 -0.82 -9.57
N GLN A 8 -4.51 -2.09 -9.87
CA GLN A 8 -5.53 -3.10 -10.16
C GLN A 8 -6.40 -3.39 -8.92
N ILE A 9 -5.80 -3.53 -7.74
CA ILE A 9 -6.53 -3.72 -6.48
C ILE A 9 -7.42 -2.50 -6.20
N MET A 10 -6.91 -1.28 -6.38
CA MET A 10 -7.70 -0.06 -6.23
C MET A 10 -8.95 -0.06 -7.13
N LYS A 11 -8.81 -0.46 -8.40
CA LYS A 11 -9.94 -0.60 -9.33
C LYS A 11 -10.95 -1.64 -8.85
N LEU A 12 -10.50 -2.81 -8.39
CA LEU A 12 -11.37 -3.87 -7.85
C LEU A 12 -12.15 -3.39 -6.61
N LYS A 13 -11.51 -2.63 -5.74
CA LYS A 13 -12.10 -2.05 -4.53
C LYS A 13 -12.89 -0.76 -4.78
N LYS A 14 -12.92 -0.26 -6.02
CA LYS A 14 -13.55 1.01 -6.43
C LYS A 14 -13.04 2.22 -5.62
N ILE A 15 -11.75 2.20 -5.26
CA ILE A 15 -11.08 3.28 -4.53
C ILE A 15 -10.24 4.10 -5.49
N THR A 16 -10.37 5.43 -5.42
CA THR A 16 -9.70 6.37 -6.32
C THR A 16 -8.33 6.79 -5.83
N ASN A 17 -7.50 7.31 -6.74
CA ASN A 17 -6.19 7.88 -6.39
C ASN A 17 -6.31 9.08 -5.42
N VAL A 18 -7.43 9.81 -5.48
CA VAL A 18 -7.69 10.94 -4.59
C VAL A 18 -7.91 10.47 -3.16
N GLN A 19 -8.73 9.43 -2.97
CA GLN A 19 -9.00 8.85 -1.64
C GLN A 19 -7.74 8.23 -1.01
N VAL A 20 -6.90 7.57 -1.82
CA VAL A 20 -5.62 7.05 -1.31
C VAL A 20 -4.68 8.18 -0.91
N ALA A 21 -4.60 9.25 -1.71
CA ALA A 21 -3.75 10.39 -1.38
C ALA A 21 -4.21 11.08 -0.09
N GLU A 22 -5.53 11.25 0.08
CA GLU A 22 -6.13 11.76 1.31
C GLU A 22 -5.79 10.89 2.53
N HIS A 23 -5.93 9.56 2.41
CA HIS A 23 -5.55 8.62 3.47
C HIS A 23 -4.07 8.74 3.85
N LEU A 24 -3.19 8.95 2.87
CA LEU A 24 -1.74 9.13 3.09
C LEU A 24 -1.35 10.54 3.53
N GLY A 25 -2.29 11.48 3.64
CA GLY A 25 -2.00 12.88 3.95
C GLY A 25 -1.14 13.58 2.89
N THR A 26 -1.27 13.20 1.61
CA THR A 26 -0.51 13.75 0.49
C THR A 26 -1.42 14.23 -0.64
N SER A 27 -0.85 14.90 -1.65
CA SER A 27 -1.63 15.35 -2.82
C SER A 27 -1.80 14.23 -3.85
N PRO A 28 -2.93 14.18 -4.61
CA PRO A 28 -3.11 13.20 -5.67
C PRO A 28 -2.02 13.24 -6.74
N GLN A 29 -1.47 14.43 -7.03
CA GLN A 29 -0.36 14.63 -7.95
C GLN A 29 0.94 14.00 -7.42
N ALA A 30 1.24 14.20 -6.13
CA ALA A 30 2.42 13.60 -5.49
C ALA A 30 2.33 12.07 -5.51
N LEU A 31 1.17 11.51 -5.16
CA LEU A 31 0.94 10.07 -5.23
C LEU A 31 1.04 9.52 -6.67
N ALA A 32 0.45 10.22 -7.65
CA ALA A 32 0.56 9.84 -9.05
C ALA A 32 2.01 9.83 -9.54
N ASN A 33 2.82 10.82 -9.13
CA ASN A 33 4.24 10.87 -9.41
C ASN A 33 4.99 9.68 -8.78
N LYS A 34 4.69 9.31 -7.53
CA LYS A 34 5.29 8.13 -6.89
C LYS A 34 4.96 6.84 -7.62
N PHE A 35 3.70 6.65 -8.01
CA PHE A 35 3.28 5.50 -8.82
C PHE A 35 3.95 5.47 -10.20
N SER A 36 4.18 6.62 -10.83
CA SER A 36 4.82 6.70 -12.16
C SER A 36 6.32 6.40 -12.07
N ARG A 37 6.98 6.87 -11.00
CA ARG A 37 8.42 6.73 -10.78
C ARG A 37 8.81 5.44 -10.02
N GLU A 38 7.83 4.64 -9.60
CA GLU A 38 8.03 3.45 -8.75
C GLU A 38 8.78 3.74 -7.44
N THR A 39 8.47 4.87 -6.80
CA THR A 39 9.13 5.33 -5.56
C THR A 39 8.22 5.24 -4.34
N LEU A 40 7.26 4.30 -4.32
CA LEU A 40 6.47 4.01 -3.13
C LEU A 40 7.36 3.31 -2.10
N SER A 41 7.40 3.84 -0.89
CA SER A 41 8.06 3.17 0.22
C SER A 41 7.25 1.95 0.69
N ALA A 42 7.90 1.02 1.42
CA ALA A 42 7.20 -0.11 2.03
C ALA A 42 6.08 0.34 2.97
N ASN A 43 6.31 1.39 3.78
CA ASN A 43 5.31 1.94 4.69
C ASN A 43 4.08 2.47 3.94
N GLU A 44 4.30 3.19 2.83
CA GLU A 44 3.21 3.66 1.99
C GLU A 44 2.45 2.49 1.37
N LEU A 45 3.16 1.46 0.90
CA LEU A 45 2.50 0.28 0.33
C LEU A 45 1.64 -0.45 1.36
N ILE A 46 2.14 -0.61 2.59
CA ILE A 46 1.39 -1.20 3.71
C ILE A 46 0.14 -0.38 4.00
N ALA A 47 0.28 0.94 4.18
CA ALA A 47 -0.85 1.83 4.47
C ALA A 47 -1.89 1.84 3.34
N ILE A 48 -1.46 1.88 2.07
CA ILE A 48 -2.38 1.77 0.93
C ILE A 48 -3.12 0.44 0.97
N LEU A 49 -2.43 -0.68 1.15
CA LEU A 49 -3.07 -1.99 1.13
C LEU A 49 -4.04 -2.17 2.30
N ASP A 50 -3.66 -1.71 3.49
CA ASP A 50 -4.52 -1.74 4.67
C ASP A 50 -5.80 -0.93 4.45
N PHE A 51 -5.68 0.28 3.91
CA PHE A 51 -6.83 1.11 3.52
C PHE A 51 -7.74 0.44 2.46
N LEU A 52 -7.16 -0.37 1.56
CA LEU A 52 -7.90 -1.16 0.58
C LEU A 52 -8.52 -2.45 1.18
N GLY A 53 -8.33 -2.71 2.48
CA GLY A 53 -8.74 -3.95 3.14
C GLY A 53 -7.93 -5.14 2.62
N CYS A 54 -6.62 -4.96 2.49
CA CYS A 54 -5.61 -5.92 2.05
C CYS A 54 -4.40 -5.85 2.99
N GLN A 55 -3.50 -6.83 2.91
CA GLN A 55 -2.26 -6.83 3.67
C GLN A 55 -1.14 -7.47 2.86
N ILE A 56 0.12 -7.17 3.20
CA ILE A 56 1.26 -7.88 2.61
C ILE A 56 1.47 -9.16 3.40
N ALA A 57 1.65 -10.28 2.71
CA ALA A 57 2.01 -11.56 3.32
C ALA A 57 3.29 -12.08 2.67
N VAL A 58 4.27 -12.43 3.49
CA VAL A 58 5.50 -13.11 3.08
C VAL A 58 5.39 -14.57 3.53
N GLU A 59 5.47 -15.47 2.57
CA GLU A 59 5.49 -16.91 2.81
C GLU A 59 6.95 -17.36 2.92
N ALA A 60 7.34 -17.78 4.12
CA ALA A 60 8.59 -18.47 4.40
C ALA A 60 8.37 -19.97 4.18
N ILE A 61 9.02 -20.50 3.16
CA ILE A 61 8.90 -21.90 2.77
C ILE A 61 9.69 -22.76 3.78
N PRO A 62 9.07 -23.81 4.38
CA PRO A 62 7.79 -24.38 3.96
C PRO A 62 6.51 -23.81 4.61
N ASP A 63 6.52 -23.25 5.83
CA ASP A 63 5.26 -23.23 6.62
C ASP A 63 4.85 -21.90 7.26
N VAL A 64 5.66 -20.85 7.21
CA VAL A 64 5.39 -19.64 8.01
C VAL A 64 4.93 -18.49 7.12
N ILE A 65 3.71 -18.00 7.34
CA ILE A 65 3.24 -16.76 6.73
C ILE A 65 3.38 -15.62 7.73
N VAL A 66 4.23 -14.64 7.40
CA VAL A 66 4.36 -13.39 8.13
C VAL A 66 3.52 -12.33 7.43
N LYS A 67 2.62 -11.66 8.16
CA LYS A 67 1.73 -10.63 7.64
C LYS A 67 2.19 -9.25 8.10
N PHE A 68 2.07 -8.26 7.23
CA PHE A 68 2.37 -6.86 7.52
C PHE A 68 1.13 -6.00 7.26
N ASN A 69 0.77 -5.17 8.23
CA ASN A 69 -0.35 -4.25 8.20
C ASN A 69 -0.01 -2.92 8.93
N SER A 70 -0.99 -2.03 9.07
CA SER A 70 -0.78 -0.70 9.66
C SER A 70 -0.29 -0.71 11.12
N ASP A 71 -0.51 -1.78 11.88
CA ASP A 71 0.03 -1.91 13.24
C ASP A 71 1.57 -2.01 13.25
N ASP A 72 2.17 -2.58 12.20
CA ASP A 72 3.63 -2.68 12.04
C ASP A 72 4.30 -1.33 11.71
N LEU A 73 3.51 -0.28 11.41
CA LEU A 73 4.01 1.06 11.14
C LEU A 73 4.26 1.87 12.42
N LYS A 74 3.72 1.41 13.56
CA LYS A 74 3.91 2.06 14.86
C LYS A 74 5.34 1.79 15.34
N ARG A 75 6.13 2.84 15.49
CA ARG A 75 7.41 2.74 16.22
C ARG A 75 7.09 2.53 17.70
N GLU A 76 7.74 1.57 18.34
CA GLU A 76 7.72 1.49 19.80
C GLU A 76 8.11 2.86 20.39
N PRO A 77 7.42 3.30 21.46
CA PRO A 77 7.65 4.60 22.09
C PRO A 77 9.07 4.77 22.64
#